data_AF-A0A351CF98-F1
#
_entry.id   AF-A0A351CF98-F1
#
_cell.length_a   1.000
_cell.length_b   1.000
_cell.length_c   1.000
_cell.angle_alpha   90.00
_cell.angle_beta   90.00
_cell.angle_gamma   90.00
#
_symmetry.space_group_name_H-M   'P 1'
#
loop_
_entity.id
_entity.type
_entity.pdbx_description
1 polymer ?
#
loop_
_entity_poly.entity_id
_entity_poly.type
_entity_poly.pdbx_seq_one_letter_code
_entity_poly.pdbx_strand_id
1 'polypeptide(L)' 'MARNEKLINNIKGFLDVHEGRALYDIALEASRYGPCLEIGSYCGKSTVYIGSACKKNSGI' A
#
# COMPACT_ATOMS: atom_id res chain seq x y z
N MET A 1 2.03 -10.17 -4.22
CA MET A 1 2.72 -8.88 -4.43
C MET A 1 3.73 -8.84 -5.58
N ALA A 2 4.32 -9.98 -5.99
CA ALA A 2 5.36 -10.05 -7.03
C ALA A 2 5.06 -9.35 -8.37
N ARG A 3 3.78 -9.10 -8.72
CA ARG A 3 3.41 -8.46 -10.00
C ARG A 3 3.64 -6.94 -10.05
N ASN A 4 3.83 -6.27 -8.90
CA ASN A 4 3.90 -4.79 -8.83
C ASN A 4 5.23 -4.22 -8.34
N GLU A 5 6.23 -5.04 -8.02
CA GLU A 5 7.51 -4.53 -7.49
C GLU A 5 8.24 -3.61 -8.47
N LYS A 6 8.23 -3.93 -9.78
CA LYS A 6 8.81 -3.05 -10.80
C LYS A 6 8.09 -1.70 -10.90
N LEU A 7 6.76 -1.68 -10.74
CA LEU A 7 6.00 -0.43 -10.72
C LEU A 7 6.40 0.39 -9.49
N ILE A 8 6.32 -0.22 -8.30
CA ILE A 8 6.56 0.44 -7.01
C ILE A 8 7.99 0.99 -6.91
N ASN A 9 9.00 0.25 -7.38
CA ASN A 9 10.40 0.69 -7.34
C ASN A 9 10.69 1.90 -8.25
N ASN A 10 9.86 2.14 -9.26
CA ASN A 10 9.98 3.30 -10.14
C ASN A 10 9.20 4.53 -9.63
N ILE A 11 8.39 4.39 -8.58
CA ILE A 11 7.70 5.52 -7.97
C ILE A 11 8.71 6.26 -7.08
N LYS A 12 8.88 7.57 -7.31
CA LYS A 12 9.69 8.43 -6.45
C LYS A 12 9.13 8.40 -5.02
N GLY A 13 10.00 8.29 -4.03
CA GLY A 13 9.59 8.35 -2.63
C GLY A 13 10.45 7.50 -1.72
N PHE A 14 10.16 7.63 -0.43
CA PHE A 14 10.89 7.00 0.66
C PHE A 14 10.02 5.91 1.25
N LEU A 15 10.35 4.66 0.94
CA LEU A 15 9.71 3.49 1.55
C LEU A 15 10.57 2.27 1.21
N ASP A 16 11.10 1.62 2.24
CA ASP A 16 11.82 0.36 2.07
C ASP A 16 10.86 -0.76 1.61
N VAL A 17 11.37 -1.79 0.95
CA VAL A 17 10.54 -2.89 0.46
C VAL A 17 9.93 -3.69 1.61
N HIS A 18 10.63 -3.88 2.72
CA HIS A 18 10.12 -4.59 3.89
C HIS A 18 9.08 -3.77 4.63
N GLU A 19 9.29 -2.46 4.75
CA GLU A 19 8.30 -1.51 5.28
C GLU A 19 7.03 -1.50 4.43
N GLY A 20 7.17 -1.46 3.10
CA GLY A 20 6.02 -1.50 2.19
C GLY A 20 5.21 -2.80 2.31
N ARG A 21 5.88 -3.94 2.49
CA ARG A 21 5.20 -5.23 2.75
C ARG A 21 4.45 -5.20 4.08
N ALA A 22 5.09 -4.74 5.16
CA ALA A 22 4.44 -4.60 6.46
C ALA A 22 3.23 -3.66 6.38
N LEU A 23 3.34 -2.54 5.66
CA LEU A 23 2.25 -1.60 5.43
C LEU A 23 1.08 -2.24 4.68
N TYR A 24 1.37 -3.05 3.66
CA TYR A 24 0.34 -3.82 2.95
C TYR A 24 -0.39 -4.78 3.89
N ASP A 25 0.32 -5.55 4.71
CA ASP A 25 -0.28 -6.55 5.59
C ASP A 25 -1.20 -5.88 6.63
N ILE A 26 -0.77 -4.75 7.20
CA ILE A 26 -1.59 -3.96 8.13
C ILE A 26 -2.83 -3.39 7.43
N ALA A 27 -2.68 -2.81 6.24
CA ALA A 27 -3.81 -2.29 5.47
C ALA A 27 -4.78 -3.39 5.02
N LEU A 28 -4.28 -4.60 4.77
CA LEU A 28 -5.10 -5.77 4.42
C LEU A 28 -5.93 -6.21 5.62
N GLU A 29 -5.42 -6.13 6.84
CA GLU A 29 -6.21 -6.41 8.03
C GLU A 29 -7.20 -5.27 8.31
N ALA A 30 -6.72 -4.02 8.37
CA ALA A 30 -7.51 -2.85 8.71
C ALA A 30 -8.70 -2.64 7.76
N SER A 31 -8.50 -2.85 6.46
CA SER A 31 -9.55 -2.66 5.44
C SER A 31 -10.76 -3.59 5.59
N ARG A 32 -10.68 -4.64 6.41
CA ARG A 32 -11.83 -5.50 6.75
C ARG A 32 -12.79 -4.83 7.74
N TYR A 33 -12.31 -3.83 8.47
CA TYR A 33 -13.06 -3.14 9.53
C TYR A 33 -13.57 -1.77 9.08
N GLY A 34 -12.98 -1.18 8.04
CA GLY A 34 -13.40 0.11 7.49
C GLY A 34 -12.41 0.66 6.45
N PRO A 35 -12.61 1.89 5.97
CA PRO A 35 -11.72 2.52 5.00
C PRO A 35 -10.33 2.79 5.56
N CYS A 36 -9.29 2.71 4.72
CA CYS A 36 -7.93 3.10 5.08
C CYS A 36 -7.66 4.56 4.70
N LEU A 37 -7.01 5.32 5.59
CA LEU A 37 -6.60 6.70 5.34
C LEU A 37 -5.07 6.81 5.40
N GLU A 38 -4.50 7.39 4.35
CA GLU A 38 -3.09 7.81 4.31
C GLU A 38 -3.01 9.33 4.48
N ILE A 39 -2.15 9.79 5.38
CA ILE A 39 -1.82 11.22 5.52
C ILE A 39 -0.40 11.44 5.00
N GLY A 40 -0.31 12.16 3.88
CA GLY A 40 0.95 12.46 3.20
C GLY A 40 1.36 11.36 2.22
N SER A 41 0.96 11.50 0.96
CA SER A 41 1.19 10.48 -0.07
C SER A 41 2.44 10.72 -0.92
N TYR A 42 3.06 11.90 -0.89
CA TYR A 42 4.14 12.31 -1.79
C TYR A 42 3.83 11.96 -3.26
N CYS A 43 4.61 11.07 -3.90
CA CYS A 43 4.33 10.57 -5.26
C CYS A 43 3.59 9.21 -5.28
N GLY A 44 3.05 8.75 -4.16
CA GLY A 44 2.12 7.63 -4.07
C GLY A 44 2.75 6.25 -3.87
N LYS A 45 4.02 6.15 -3.47
CA LYS A 45 4.71 4.86 -3.32
C LYS A 45 4.05 3.97 -2.26
N SER A 46 3.75 4.52 -1.09
CA SER A 46 2.99 3.87 0.00
C SER A 46 1.52 3.66 -0.38
N THR A 47 0.90 4.60 -1.09
CA THR A 47 -0.49 4.51 -1.56
C THR A 47 -0.74 3.24 -2.39
N VAL A 48 0.22 2.84 -3.24
CA VAL A 48 0.07 1.61 -4.04
C VAL A 48 0.01 0.37 -3.15
N TYR A 49 0.75 0.31 -2.05
CA TYR A 49 0.65 -0.80 -1.09
C TYR A 49 -0.72 -0.79 -0.40
N ILE A 50 -1.13 0.35 0.18
CA ILE A 50 -2.41 0.48 0.90
C ILE A 50 -3.60 0.16 -0.02
N GLY A 51 -3.68 0.81 -1.18
CA GLY A 51 -4.78 0.61 -2.13
C GLY A 51 -4.82 -0.82 -2.71
N SER A 52 -3.66 -1.46 -2.90
CA SER A 52 -3.63 -2.88 -3.28
C SER A 52 -4.19 -3.79 -2.19
N ALA A 53 -4.00 -3.43 -0.93
CA ALA A 53 -4.52 -4.16 0.23
C ALA A 53 -6.03 -3.98 0.34
N CYS A 54 -6.51 -2.73 0.33
CA CYS A 54 -7.94 -2.41 0.35
C CYS A 54 -8.68 -3.11 -0.79
N LYS A 55 -8.12 -3.05 -2.01
CA LYS A 55 -8.68 -3.73 -3.19
C LYS A 55 -8.84 -5.24 -2.98
N LYS A 56 -8.01 -5.89 -2.17
CA LYS A 56 -8.15 -7.33 -1.91
C LYS A 56 -9.36 -7.69 -1.06
N ASN A 57 -9.84 -6.77 -0.22
CA ASN A 57 -11.04 -6.95 0.58
C ASN A 57 -12.26 -6.21 0.00
N SER A 58 -12.17 -5.74 -1.26
CA SER A 58 -13.18 -4.86 -1.85
C SER A 58 -13.44 -3.58 -1.01
N GLY A 59 -12.44 -3.18 -0.21
CA GLY A 59 -12.46 -1.98 0.60
C GLY A 59 -11.98 -0.75 -0.17
N ILE A 60 -12.10 0.40 0.49
CA ILE A 60 -11.67 1.73 0.00
C ILE A 60 -10.39 2.12 0.75
#